data_AF-A0AAE4JJZ8-F1
#
_entry.id   AF-A0AAE4JJZ8-F1
#
_cell.length_a   1.000
_cell.length_b   1.000
_cell.length_c   1.000
_cell.angle_alpha   90.00
_cell.angle_beta   90.00
_cell.angle_gamma   90.00
#
_symmetry.space_group_name_H-M   'P 1'
#
loop_
_entity.id
_entity.type
_entity.pdbx_description
1 polymer ?
#
loop_
_entity_poly.entity_id
_entity_poly.type
_entity_poly.pdbx_seq_one_letter_code
_entity_poly.pdbx_strand_id
1 'polypeptide(L)'
;MATIRVKDWTKRELEKIRNAESHSSHDSVIKSLLKDRKLAKYADGSPEAVPDETGQSQGSELDKAFDDLTVLAEVTDVDNDVLFLWCPNCGNELVHLTVERPLGLSVFEMECQRCLTHLDRHAIVAIELRYPIEQKMVEGRLQADLKDCVIDYWDRTLAAAADGTLETETAVDRLVWQFDQYQKQFTWDWPSDVPAVSVAPGVTYRNTVTDERIEVVEPVTENRNALDSYAIKRCTADGDVVSDQMDSSTIVDRIVNRELVVTEQSVDTTTPAK
;
A
#
# COMPACT_ATOMS: atom_id res chain seq x y z
N MET A 1 17.72 40.63 2.92
CA MET A 1 18.15 40.06 1.62
C MET A 1 17.56 38.68 1.51
N ALA A 2 17.08 38.31 0.32
CA ALA A 2 15.96 37.39 0.09
C ALA A 2 16.10 36.00 0.73
N THR A 3 15.27 35.73 1.73
CA THR A 3 14.90 34.37 2.18
C THR A 3 14.10 33.71 1.07
N ILE A 4 14.74 32.86 0.29
CA ILE A 4 14.03 32.06 -0.69
C ILE A 4 13.36 30.90 0.06
N ARG A 5 12.03 30.93 0.11
CA ARG A 5 11.20 29.87 0.68
C ARG A 5 11.25 28.67 -0.26
N VAL A 6 11.77 27.54 0.23
CA VAL A 6 11.88 26.26 -0.50
C VAL A 6 10.51 25.59 -0.62
N LYS A 7 9.53 26.28 -1.21
CA LYS A 7 8.20 25.71 -1.50
C LYS A 7 7.66 25.99 -2.91
N ASP A 8 8.30 26.85 -3.73
CA ASP A 8 7.77 27.24 -5.04
C ASP A 8 8.73 27.02 -6.23
N TRP A 9 9.78 26.22 -6.07
CA TRP A 9 10.79 26.12 -7.13
C TRP A 9 10.35 25.20 -8.26
N THR A 10 9.82 25.82 -9.31
CA THR A 10 9.50 25.12 -10.56
C THR A 10 10.75 24.56 -11.22
N LYS A 11 10.62 23.47 -11.99
CA LYS A 11 11.71 22.82 -12.75
C LYS A 11 12.60 23.80 -13.56
N ARG A 12 12.01 24.89 -14.06
CA ARG A 12 12.72 25.97 -14.76
C ARG A 12 13.73 26.72 -13.88
N GLU A 13 13.47 26.85 -12.58
CA GLU A 13 14.37 27.52 -11.64
C GLU A 13 15.55 26.63 -11.26
N LEU A 14 15.31 25.33 -11.05
CA LEU A 14 16.36 24.34 -10.83
C LEU A 14 17.29 24.20 -12.05
N GLU A 15 16.74 24.23 -13.28
CA GLU A 15 17.54 24.23 -14.51
C GLU A 15 18.39 25.49 -14.67
N LYS A 16 17.87 26.66 -14.29
CA LYS A 16 18.64 27.91 -14.28
C LYS A 16 19.84 27.82 -13.34
N ILE A 17 19.64 27.32 -12.12
CA ILE A 17 20.72 27.17 -11.13
C ILE A 17 21.75 26.14 -11.61
N ARG A 18 21.29 24.98 -12.10
CA ARG A 18 22.17 23.94 -12.66
C ARG A 18 23.09 24.49 -13.74
N ASN A 19 22.54 25.26 -14.67
CA ASN A 19 23.31 25.83 -15.78
C ASN A 19 24.23 26.98 -15.34
N ALA A 20 23.80 27.80 -14.37
CA ALA A 20 24.61 28.90 -13.84
C ALA A 20 25.80 28.42 -13.00
N GLU A 21 25.58 27.39 -12.19
CA GLU A 21 26.58 26.85 -11.24
C GLU A 21 27.27 25.58 -11.80
N SER A 22 27.01 25.23 -13.06
CA SER A 22 27.63 24.09 -13.78
C SER A 22 27.52 22.75 -13.05
N HIS A 23 26.39 22.50 -12.42
CA HIS A 23 26.12 21.20 -11.80
C HIS A 23 25.85 20.12 -12.86
N SER A 24 26.35 18.92 -12.61
CA SER A 24 26.16 17.78 -13.51
C SER A 24 24.74 17.21 -13.52
N SER A 25 23.93 17.49 -12.49
CA SER A 25 22.56 17.00 -12.35
C SER A 25 21.73 17.90 -11.44
N HIS A 26 20.39 17.78 -11.52
CA HIS A 26 19.48 18.45 -10.59
C HIS A 26 19.64 17.94 -9.15
N ASP A 27 19.98 16.66 -8.97
CA ASP A 27 20.31 16.08 -7.66
C ASP A 27 21.54 16.75 -7.03
N SER A 28 22.55 17.12 -7.83
CA SER A 28 23.72 17.88 -7.37
C SER A 28 23.34 19.30 -6.90
N VAL A 29 22.40 19.95 -7.60
CA VAL A 29 21.84 21.25 -7.20
C VAL A 29 21.10 21.14 -5.87
N ILE A 30 20.20 20.15 -5.72
CA ILE A 30 19.41 19.93 -4.51
C ILE A 30 20.34 19.65 -3.32
N LYS A 31 21.34 18.79 -3.48
CA LYS A 31 22.33 18.49 -2.43
C LYS A 31 23.13 19.72 -2.00
N SER A 32 23.52 20.58 -2.95
CA SER A 32 24.21 21.84 -2.65
C SER A 32 23.34 22.77 -1.80
N LEU A 33 22.10 22.97 -2.21
CA LEU A 33 21.13 23.82 -1.52
C LEU A 33 20.78 23.31 -0.11
N LEU A 34 20.64 21.99 0.05
CA LEU A 34 20.40 21.37 1.35
C LEU A 34 21.61 21.50 2.28
N LYS A 35 22.83 21.43 1.74
CA LYS A 35 24.07 21.64 2.49
C LYS A 35 24.18 23.09 2.96
N ASP A 36 23.88 24.05 2.10
CA ASP A 36 23.87 25.47 2.44
C ASP A 36 22.79 25.79 3.49
N ARG A 37 21.62 25.14 3.41
CA ARG A 37 20.58 25.22 4.44
C ARG A 37 21.00 24.61 5.76
N LYS A 38 21.70 23.47 5.77
CA LYS A 38 22.25 22.89 7.01
C LYS A 38 23.24 23.86 7.65
N LEU A 39 24.14 24.45 6.86
CA LEU A 39 25.09 25.45 7.36
C LEU A 39 24.38 26.70 7.92
N ALA A 40 23.33 27.17 7.26
CA ALA A 40 22.51 28.29 7.74
C ALA A 40 21.74 27.94 9.05
N LYS A 41 21.21 26.72 9.17
CA LYS A 41 20.54 26.24 10.39
C LYS A 41 21.48 26.08 11.59
N TYR A 42 22.76 25.75 11.37
CA TYR A 42 23.76 25.74 12.44
C TYR A 42 24.21 27.15 12.86
N ALA A 43 23.93 28.18 12.05
CA ALA A 43 24.22 29.57 12.38
C ALA A 43 23.08 30.26 13.16
N ASP A 44 21.82 29.86 12.97
CA ASP A 44 20.64 30.45 13.63
C ASP A 44 20.00 29.46 14.62
N GLY A 45 20.38 29.54 15.90
CA GLY A 45 19.74 28.79 16.99
C GLY A 45 18.58 29.54 17.66
N SER A 46 17.32 29.28 17.27
CA SER A 46 16.12 29.38 18.14
C SER A 46 14.80 29.02 17.41
N PRO A 47 13.71 28.68 18.15
CA PRO A 47 12.65 27.77 17.71
C PRO A 47 11.47 28.42 16.96
N GLU A 48 10.71 27.53 16.34
CA GLU A 48 9.64 27.67 15.34
C GLU A 48 8.46 28.58 15.69
N ALA A 49 7.95 29.25 14.66
CA ALA A 49 6.58 29.78 14.59
C ALA A 49 5.87 29.13 13.40
N VAL A 50 4.74 28.48 13.69
CA VAL A 50 3.77 27.94 12.73
C VAL A 50 3.09 29.09 11.97
N PRO A 51 2.71 28.91 10.70
CA PRO A 51 1.36 29.35 10.33
C PRO A 51 0.61 28.43 9.35
N ASP A 52 -0.64 28.20 9.74
CA ASP A 52 -1.92 28.11 9.02
C ASP A 52 -2.05 27.51 7.61
N GLU A 53 -2.99 26.57 7.59
CA GLU A 53 -3.72 25.98 6.48
C GLU A 53 -4.53 27.02 5.68
N THR A 54 -4.54 26.89 4.35
CA THR A 54 -5.76 26.96 3.55
C THR A 54 -5.46 26.58 2.10
N GLY A 55 -6.18 25.59 1.59
CA GLY A 55 -6.12 25.18 0.18
C GLY A 55 -6.96 23.94 -0.07
N GLN A 56 -8.28 24.09 0.00
CA GLN A 56 -9.26 23.05 -0.37
C GLN A 56 -9.06 22.60 -1.81
N SER A 57 -8.93 21.28 -2.02
CA SER A 57 -9.16 20.64 -3.32
C SER A 57 -10.30 19.64 -3.15
N GLN A 58 -11.45 19.96 -3.74
CA GLN A 58 -12.62 19.09 -3.78
C GLN A 58 -12.44 18.05 -4.88
N GLY A 59 -12.03 16.85 -4.49
CA GLY A 59 -12.18 15.62 -5.27
C GLY A 59 -12.50 14.52 -4.28
N SER A 60 -13.74 14.00 -4.30
CA SER A 60 -14.27 12.90 -3.49
C SER A 60 -13.31 12.42 -2.39
N GLU A 61 -13.41 13.02 -1.20
CA GLU A 61 -12.75 12.54 0.02
C GLU A 61 -13.26 11.12 0.32
N LEU A 62 -12.68 10.13 -0.35
CA LEU A 62 -12.55 8.81 0.23
C LEU A 62 -11.64 9.01 1.44
N ASP A 63 -12.13 8.62 2.60
CA ASP A 63 -11.50 8.76 3.92
C ASP A 63 -10.17 7.98 3.92
N LYS A 64 -9.12 8.57 3.34
CA LYS A 64 -7.80 7.96 3.20
C LYS A 64 -7.02 8.20 4.49
N ALA A 65 -6.37 7.15 5.00
CA ALA A 65 -5.47 7.28 6.14
C ALA A 65 -4.20 8.13 5.83
N PHE A 66 -3.86 8.30 4.54
CA PHE A 66 -2.66 9.02 4.09
C PHE A 66 -2.96 9.91 2.88
N ASP A 67 -2.75 11.22 3.02
CA ASP A 67 -2.95 12.17 1.91
C ASP A 67 -1.81 12.12 0.88
N ASP A 68 -0.59 11.80 1.32
CA ASP A 68 0.62 11.90 0.48
C ASP A 68 1.13 10.55 -0.07
N LEU A 69 0.43 9.44 0.24
CA LEU A 69 0.67 8.10 -0.27
C LEU A 69 -0.61 7.60 -0.94
N THR A 70 -0.53 7.22 -2.21
CA THR A 70 -1.70 6.76 -2.95
C THR A 70 -1.36 5.51 -3.74
N VAL A 71 -2.18 4.46 -3.64
CA VAL A 71 -2.03 3.29 -4.51
C VAL A 71 -2.28 3.70 -5.96
N LEU A 72 -1.46 3.21 -6.89
CA LEU A 72 -1.44 3.66 -8.29
C LEU A 72 -2.81 3.62 -8.98
N ALA A 73 -3.66 2.65 -8.64
CA ALA A 73 -5.03 2.54 -9.15
C ALA A 73 -5.94 3.73 -8.79
N GLU A 74 -5.63 4.47 -7.71
CA GLU A 74 -6.39 5.64 -7.24
C GLU A 74 -5.79 6.97 -7.69
N VAL A 75 -4.67 6.95 -8.43
CA VAL A 75 -4.01 8.17 -8.89
C VAL A 75 -4.77 8.74 -10.09
N THR A 76 -5.51 9.82 -9.87
CA THR A 76 -6.25 10.55 -10.92
C THR A 76 -5.57 11.84 -11.34
N ASP A 77 -4.85 12.48 -10.43
CA ASP A 77 -4.05 13.69 -10.65
C ASP A 77 -2.71 13.54 -9.94
N VAL A 78 -1.67 14.22 -10.46
CA VAL A 78 -0.31 14.11 -9.91
C VAL A 78 0.25 15.50 -9.65
N ASP A 79 0.50 15.82 -8.38
CA ASP A 79 1.12 17.08 -7.99
C ASP A 79 2.46 17.33 -8.70
N ASN A 80 2.57 18.47 -9.36
CA ASN A 80 3.75 18.90 -10.13
C ASN A 80 4.18 17.96 -11.28
N ASP A 81 3.26 17.13 -11.78
CA ASP A 81 3.46 16.24 -12.93
C ASP A 81 4.55 15.18 -12.73
N VAL A 82 5.02 14.96 -11.49
CA VAL A 82 6.08 14.00 -11.15
C VAL A 82 5.55 12.95 -10.18
N LEU A 83 5.72 11.69 -10.54
CA LEU A 83 5.28 10.54 -9.75
C LEU A 83 6.46 9.62 -9.42
N PHE A 84 6.55 9.19 -8.16
CA PHE A 84 7.52 8.21 -7.70
C PHE A 84 6.79 6.93 -7.34
N LEU A 85 7.08 5.82 -8.03
CA LEU A 85 6.45 4.53 -7.75
C LEU A 85 7.36 3.69 -6.85
N TRP A 86 6.77 3.05 -5.85
CA TRP A 86 7.47 2.30 -4.82
C TRP A 86 6.89 0.90 -4.64
N CYS A 87 7.79 -0.05 -4.37
CA CYS A 87 7.43 -1.40 -3.99
C CYS A 87 7.09 -1.44 -2.50
N PRO A 88 5.83 -1.75 -2.13
CA PRO A 88 5.47 -1.83 -0.72
C PRO A 88 6.11 -3.04 -0.03
N ASN A 89 6.45 -4.09 -0.78
CA ASN A 89 7.02 -5.30 -0.20
C ASN A 89 8.44 -5.12 0.36
N CYS A 90 9.29 -4.34 -0.32
CA CYS A 90 10.69 -4.16 0.09
C CYS A 90 11.14 -2.70 0.24
N GLY A 91 10.22 -1.74 0.08
CA GLY A 91 10.51 -0.31 0.17
C GLY A 91 11.47 0.18 -0.90
N ASN A 92 11.55 -0.50 -2.06
CA ASN A 92 12.41 -0.10 -3.17
C ASN A 92 11.68 0.83 -4.12
N GLU A 93 12.32 1.92 -4.50
CA GLU A 93 11.85 2.79 -5.58
C GLU A 93 11.89 2.03 -6.92
N LEU A 94 10.79 2.06 -7.65
CA LEU A 94 10.60 1.32 -8.90
C LEU A 94 10.89 2.19 -10.11
N VAL A 95 10.27 3.36 -10.19
CA VAL A 95 10.40 4.26 -11.34
C VAL A 95 10.03 5.70 -11.00
N HIS A 96 10.65 6.64 -11.72
CA HIS A 96 10.26 8.04 -11.77
C HIS A 96 9.53 8.32 -13.07
N LEU A 97 8.33 8.90 -12.98
CA LEU A 97 7.53 9.26 -14.14
C LEU A 97 7.28 10.77 -14.15
N THR A 98 7.35 11.37 -15.33
CA THR A 98 6.74 12.66 -15.60
C THR A 98 5.49 12.39 -16.43
N VAL A 99 4.35 12.86 -15.98
CA VAL A 99 3.05 12.51 -16.55
C VAL A 99 2.30 13.75 -17.00
N GLU A 100 1.66 13.68 -18.15
CA GLU A 100 0.77 14.75 -18.62
C GLU A 100 -0.64 14.49 -18.09
N ARG A 101 -1.27 15.52 -17.53
CA ARG A 101 -2.60 15.40 -16.92
C ARG A 101 -3.72 15.36 -17.97
N PRO A 102 -4.81 14.60 -17.74
CA PRO A 102 -5.04 13.68 -16.62
C PRO A 102 -4.37 12.31 -16.82
N LEU A 103 -3.99 11.65 -15.72
CA LEU A 103 -3.40 10.32 -15.78
C LEU A 103 -4.50 9.26 -15.95
N GLY A 104 -4.50 8.55 -17.07
CA GLY A 104 -5.37 7.38 -17.30
C GLY A 104 -4.55 6.10 -17.45
N LEU A 105 -4.52 5.26 -16.42
CA LEU A 105 -3.83 3.96 -16.45
C LEU A 105 -4.83 2.80 -16.46
N SER A 106 -5.03 2.20 -17.64
CA SER A 106 -5.88 1.01 -17.79
C SER A 106 -5.17 -0.26 -17.33
N VAL A 107 -3.89 -0.41 -17.67
CA VAL A 107 -3.04 -1.54 -17.28
C VAL A 107 -1.64 -1.03 -16.96
N PHE A 108 -1.11 -1.42 -15.80
CA PHE A 108 0.27 -1.18 -15.41
C PHE A 108 0.75 -2.39 -14.62
N GLU A 109 1.80 -3.05 -15.10
CA GLU A 109 2.37 -4.26 -14.50
C GLU A 109 3.90 -4.18 -14.58
N MET A 110 4.59 -4.58 -13.50
CA MET A 110 6.05 -4.68 -13.46
C MET A 110 6.53 -5.67 -12.39
N GLU A 111 7.78 -6.07 -12.47
CA GLU A 111 8.44 -6.87 -11.45
C GLU A 111 9.48 -6.02 -10.71
N CYS A 112 9.44 -6.05 -9.37
CA CYS A 112 10.41 -5.34 -8.55
C CYS A 112 11.81 -5.96 -8.72
N GLN A 113 12.77 -5.18 -9.21
CA GLN A 113 14.14 -5.67 -9.46
C GLN A 113 14.91 -6.07 -8.19
N ARG A 114 14.41 -5.72 -7.00
CA ARG A 114 15.07 -6.04 -5.72
C ARG A 114 14.51 -7.29 -5.05
N CYS A 115 13.19 -7.44 -4.99
CA CYS A 115 12.54 -8.57 -4.32
C CYS A 115 11.83 -9.52 -5.28
N LEU A 116 11.88 -9.26 -6.59
CA LEU A 116 11.26 -10.03 -7.66
C LEU A 116 9.74 -10.18 -7.55
N THR A 117 9.10 -9.39 -6.70
CA THR A 117 7.65 -9.42 -6.57
C THR A 117 6.99 -8.82 -7.81
N HIS A 118 5.98 -9.50 -8.34
CA HIS A 118 5.12 -8.97 -9.38
C HIS A 118 4.19 -7.93 -8.78
N LEU A 119 4.03 -6.80 -9.45
CA LEU A 119 3.30 -5.65 -8.97
C LEU A 119 2.47 -5.08 -10.11
N ASP A 120 1.24 -4.69 -9.80
CA ASP A 120 0.38 -3.95 -10.72
C ASP A 120 -0.17 -2.69 -10.05
N ARG A 121 -1.11 -2.01 -10.72
CA ARG A 121 -1.74 -0.80 -10.19
C ARG A 121 -2.38 -0.94 -8.81
N HIS A 122 -2.77 -2.15 -8.38
CA HIS A 122 -3.39 -2.43 -7.09
C HIS A 122 -2.38 -2.63 -5.95
N ALA A 123 -1.10 -2.82 -6.26
CA ALA A 123 -0.07 -3.14 -5.28
C ALA A 123 1.18 -2.27 -5.40
N ILE A 124 1.11 -1.19 -6.18
CA ILE A 124 2.15 -0.17 -6.31
C ILE A 124 1.69 1.09 -5.62
N VAL A 125 2.58 1.68 -4.83
CA VAL A 125 2.29 2.95 -4.15
C VAL A 125 3.01 4.08 -4.87
N ALA A 126 2.25 5.12 -5.20
CA ALA A 126 2.77 6.41 -5.59
C ALA A 126 3.02 7.27 -4.35
N ILE A 127 4.21 7.87 -4.27
CA ILE A 127 4.56 8.84 -3.24
C ILE A 127 4.52 10.23 -3.85
N GLU A 128 3.72 11.12 -3.26
CA GLU A 128 3.68 12.53 -3.64
C GLU A 128 4.79 13.34 -2.98
N LEU A 129 5.14 14.49 -3.56
CA LEU A 129 6.27 15.33 -3.12
C LEU A 129 6.16 15.83 -1.67
N ARG A 130 4.94 15.84 -1.10
CA ARG A 130 4.67 16.29 0.27
C ARG A 130 5.08 15.25 1.32
N TYR A 131 5.19 13.98 0.95
CA TYR A 131 5.60 12.92 1.86
C TYR A 131 7.07 13.09 2.31
N PRO A 132 7.38 13.07 3.62
CA PRO A 132 8.73 13.32 4.15
C PRO A 132 9.64 12.09 4.01
N ILE A 133 9.92 11.70 2.76
CA ILE A 133 10.56 10.42 2.44
C ILE A 133 11.91 10.22 3.13
N GLU A 134 12.76 11.25 3.12
CA GLU A 134 14.10 11.20 3.72
C GLU A 134 14.05 10.92 5.22
N GLN A 135 13.11 11.56 5.93
CA GLN A 135 12.89 11.35 7.35
C GLN A 135 12.39 9.92 7.61
N LYS A 136 11.38 9.48 6.85
CA LYS A 136 10.77 8.15 7.01
C LYS A 136 11.73 7.01 6.69
N MET A 137 12.64 7.22 5.74
CA MET A 137 13.74 6.29 5.46
C MET A 137 14.72 6.20 6.63
N VAL A 138 15.10 7.34 7.24
CA VAL A 138 15.99 7.37 8.41
C VAL A 138 15.34 6.73 9.64
N GLU A 139 14.03 6.93 9.82
CA GLU A 139 13.24 6.34 10.90
C GLU A 139 12.89 4.87 10.66
N GLY A 140 13.19 4.32 9.46
CA GLY A 140 12.82 2.95 9.09
C GLY A 140 11.31 2.73 8.98
N ARG A 141 10.53 3.80 8.79
CA ARG A 141 9.05 3.77 8.76
C ARG A 141 8.47 3.69 7.35
N LEU A 142 9.26 4.01 6.32
CA LEU A 142 8.78 4.05 4.93
C LEU A 142 8.04 2.76 4.53
N GLN A 143 8.66 1.59 4.72
CA GLN A 143 8.05 0.33 4.30
C GLN A 143 6.74 0.02 5.04
N ALA A 144 6.65 0.38 6.32
CA ALA A 144 5.42 0.23 7.09
C ALA A 144 4.32 1.14 6.54
N ASP A 145 4.62 2.41 6.29
CA ASP A 145 3.66 3.36 5.73
C ASP A 145 3.17 2.91 4.32
N LEU A 146 4.07 2.35 3.48
CA LEU A 146 3.70 1.78 2.17
C LEU A 146 2.79 0.56 2.30
N LYS A 147 3.07 -0.34 3.25
CA LYS A 147 2.23 -1.50 3.54
C LYS A 147 0.84 -1.05 4.02
N ASP A 148 0.79 -0.12 4.97
CA ASP A 148 -0.46 0.40 5.54
C ASP A 148 -1.33 1.06 4.46
N CYS A 149 -0.72 1.83 3.55
CA CYS A 149 -1.41 2.41 2.39
C CYS A 149 -2.06 1.37 1.47
N VAL A 150 -1.37 0.24 1.21
CA VAL A 150 -1.92 -0.84 0.38
C VAL A 150 -3.04 -1.61 1.09
N ILE A 151 -2.87 -1.88 2.39
CA ILE A 151 -3.90 -2.56 3.20
C ILE A 151 -5.18 -1.73 3.25
N ASP A 152 -5.06 -0.42 3.52
CA ASP A 152 -6.18 0.52 3.51
C ASP A 152 -6.91 0.52 2.16
N TYR A 153 -6.16 0.61 1.06
CA TYR A 153 -6.74 0.57 -0.28
C TYR A 153 -7.50 -0.74 -0.55
N TRP A 154 -6.92 -1.90 -0.23
CA TRP A 154 -7.58 -3.19 -0.47
C TRP A 154 -8.86 -3.34 0.34
N ASP A 155 -8.86 -2.97 1.62
CA ASP A 155 -10.06 -3.00 2.47
C ASP A 155 -11.16 -2.08 1.94
N ARG A 156 -10.82 -0.82 1.61
CA ARG A 156 -11.78 0.13 1.01
C ARG A 156 -12.32 -0.35 -0.34
N THR A 157 -11.47 -0.97 -1.16
CA THR A 157 -11.89 -1.48 -2.47
C THR A 157 -12.89 -2.63 -2.33
N LEU A 158 -12.67 -3.54 -1.38
CA LEU A 158 -13.63 -4.62 -1.12
C LEU A 158 -14.91 -4.11 -0.45
N ALA A 159 -14.82 -3.10 0.41
CA ALA A 159 -16.00 -2.43 0.97
C ALA A 159 -16.89 -1.83 -0.13
N ALA A 160 -16.29 -1.14 -1.10
CA ALA A 160 -17.00 -0.61 -2.26
C ALA A 160 -17.62 -1.75 -3.13
N ALA A 161 -16.93 -2.89 -3.25
CA ALA A 161 -17.44 -4.06 -3.94
C ALA A 161 -18.70 -4.63 -3.29
N ALA A 162 -18.71 -4.72 -1.96
CA ALA A 162 -19.85 -5.20 -1.18
C ALA A 162 -21.10 -4.32 -1.35
N ASP A 163 -20.91 -3.01 -1.43
CA ASP A 163 -21.99 -2.04 -1.63
C ASP A 163 -22.57 -2.03 -3.06
N GLY A 164 -22.09 -2.91 -3.94
CA GLY A 164 -22.54 -3.04 -5.32
C GLY A 164 -22.11 -1.87 -6.21
N THR A 165 -21.12 -1.08 -5.78
CA THR A 165 -20.60 0.05 -6.56
C THR A 165 -19.60 -0.36 -7.64
N LEU A 166 -19.11 -1.61 -7.62
CA LEU A 166 -18.32 -2.23 -8.69
C LEU A 166 -19.24 -2.98 -9.66
N GLU A 167 -19.22 -2.59 -10.94
CA GLU A 167 -20.29 -2.89 -11.90
C GLU A 167 -20.50 -4.37 -12.31
N THR A 168 -19.75 -5.37 -11.82
CA THR A 168 -20.01 -6.81 -12.17
C THR A 168 -19.44 -7.82 -11.14
N GLU A 169 -20.15 -8.93 -10.90
CA GLU A 169 -19.70 -10.06 -10.05
C GLU A 169 -18.35 -10.66 -10.52
N THR A 170 -18.16 -10.86 -11.84
CA THR A 170 -16.91 -11.42 -12.40
C THR A 170 -15.69 -10.52 -12.18
N ALA A 171 -15.89 -9.22 -11.93
CA ALA A 171 -14.79 -8.33 -11.58
C ALA A 171 -14.33 -8.53 -10.13
N VAL A 172 -15.25 -8.90 -9.23
CA VAL A 172 -14.98 -9.06 -7.80
C VAL A 172 -14.19 -10.34 -7.53
N ASP A 173 -14.58 -11.47 -8.12
CA ASP A 173 -13.83 -12.74 -8.01
C ASP A 173 -12.36 -12.56 -8.43
N ARG A 174 -12.16 -11.84 -9.55
CA ARG A 174 -10.83 -11.55 -10.07
C ARG A 174 -10.04 -10.64 -9.12
N LEU A 175 -10.69 -9.65 -8.51
CA LEU A 175 -10.05 -8.74 -7.57
C LEU A 175 -9.61 -9.48 -6.29
N VAL A 176 -10.50 -10.30 -5.71
CA VAL A 176 -10.18 -11.11 -4.53
C VAL A 176 -9.04 -12.08 -4.85
N TRP A 177 -9.10 -12.76 -6.01
CA TRP A 177 -8.00 -13.61 -6.45
C TRP A 177 -6.68 -12.84 -6.58
N GLN A 178 -6.71 -11.63 -7.13
CA GLN A 178 -5.51 -10.78 -7.27
C GLN A 178 -4.92 -10.44 -5.89
N PHE A 179 -5.76 -10.05 -4.92
CA PHE A 179 -5.31 -9.74 -3.56
C PHE A 179 -4.75 -10.96 -2.83
N ASP A 180 -5.33 -12.15 -3.04
CA ASP A 180 -4.79 -13.43 -2.56
C ASP A 180 -3.38 -13.71 -3.13
N GLN A 181 -3.17 -13.48 -4.43
CA GLN A 181 -1.84 -13.63 -5.02
C GLN A 181 -0.81 -12.68 -4.38
N TYR A 182 -1.20 -11.43 -4.11
CA TYR A 182 -0.30 -10.50 -3.42
C TYR A 182 -0.04 -10.89 -1.98
N GLN A 183 -1.06 -11.30 -1.22
CA GLN A 183 -0.87 -11.76 0.15
C GLN A 183 0.14 -12.92 0.22
N LYS A 184 0.02 -13.88 -0.70
CA LYS A 184 0.96 -15.02 -0.84
C LYS A 184 2.39 -14.56 -1.17
N GLN A 185 2.56 -13.58 -2.06
CA GLN A 185 3.88 -13.08 -2.48
C GLN A 185 4.54 -12.14 -1.47
N PHE A 186 3.76 -11.31 -0.79
CA PHE A 186 4.24 -10.28 0.13
C PHE A 186 4.62 -10.84 1.49
N THR A 187 4.07 -11.99 1.89
CA THR A 187 4.36 -12.63 3.18
C THR A 187 4.14 -11.68 4.38
N TRP A 188 3.17 -10.77 4.24
CA TRP A 188 2.82 -9.81 5.27
C TRP A 188 1.93 -10.46 6.33
N ASP A 189 2.24 -10.20 7.60
CA ASP A 189 1.26 -10.42 8.66
C ASP A 189 0.09 -9.47 8.43
N TRP A 190 -1.09 -10.05 8.19
CA TRP A 190 -2.32 -9.27 8.03
C TRP A 190 -2.80 -8.75 9.39
N PRO A 191 -3.21 -7.47 9.50
CA PRO A 191 -3.70 -6.92 10.77
C PRO A 191 -4.97 -7.63 11.28
N SER A 192 -5.11 -7.77 12.60
CA SER A 192 -6.28 -8.43 13.22
C SER A 192 -7.51 -7.52 13.35
N ASP A 193 -7.31 -6.21 13.20
CA ASP A 193 -8.32 -5.15 13.31
C ASP A 193 -8.91 -4.75 11.95
N VAL A 194 -8.39 -5.29 10.84
CA VAL A 194 -8.88 -5.06 9.48
C VAL A 194 -9.47 -6.36 8.91
N PRO A 195 -10.62 -6.32 8.21
CA PRO A 195 -11.15 -7.47 7.49
C PRO A 195 -10.09 -8.13 6.60
N ALA A 196 -10.10 -9.46 6.55
CA ALA A 196 -9.22 -10.24 5.72
C ALA A 196 -9.59 -10.09 4.25
N VAL A 197 -8.58 -9.89 3.41
CA VAL A 197 -8.72 -9.81 1.94
C VAL A 197 -8.46 -11.14 1.24
N SER A 198 -8.03 -12.17 1.99
CA SER A 198 -7.59 -13.48 1.51
C SER A 198 -7.52 -14.50 2.65
N VAL A 199 -7.46 -15.78 2.28
CA VAL A 199 -7.34 -16.91 3.22
C VAL A 199 -6.02 -17.65 2.99
N ALA A 200 -5.30 -17.93 4.07
CA ALA A 200 -4.01 -18.61 4.03
C ALA A 200 -3.98 -19.83 4.98
N PRO A 201 -3.35 -20.94 4.58
CA PRO A 201 -3.09 -22.08 5.46
C PRO A 201 -2.34 -21.67 6.74
N GLY A 202 -2.69 -22.30 7.87
CA GLY A 202 -2.12 -22.00 9.18
C GLY A 202 -2.68 -20.74 9.85
N VAL A 203 -3.61 -20.03 9.20
CA VAL A 203 -4.25 -18.84 9.76
C VAL A 203 -5.65 -19.19 10.27
N THR A 204 -5.97 -18.68 11.46
CA THR A 204 -7.30 -18.78 12.06
C THR A 204 -8.04 -17.47 11.92
N TYR A 205 -9.20 -17.56 11.28
CA TYR A 205 -10.11 -16.45 11.06
C TYR A 205 -11.29 -16.56 12.00
N ARG A 206 -11.81 -15.41 12.45
CA ARG A 206 -13.12 -15.33 13.11
C ARG A 206 -14.11 -14.76 12.11
N ASN A 207 -15.24 -15.44 11.94
CA ASN A 207 -16.38 -14.88 11.24
C ASN A 207 -17.07 -13.85 12.16
N THR A 208 -17.19 -12.61 11.72
CA THR A 208 -17.74 -11.49 12.52
C THR A 208 -19.27 -11.52 12.63
N VAL A 209 -19.95 -12.28 11.77
CA VAL A 209 -21.41 -12.44 11.75
C VAL A 209 -21.86 -13.58 12.65
N THR A 210 -21.16 -14.72 12.59
CA THR A 210 -21.52 -15.95 13.31
C THR A 210 -20.67 -16.19 14.57
N ASP A 211 -19.60 -15.42 14.76
CA ASP A 211 -18.56 -15.61 15.80
C ASP A 211 -17.84 -16.96 15.71
N GLU A 212 -17.99 -17.69 14.59
CA GLU A 212 -17.31 -18.96 14.35
C GLU A 212 -15.80 -18.75 14.13
N ARG A 213 -14.99 -19.65 14.69
CA ARG A 213 -13.54 -19.69 14.42
C ARG A 213 -13.24 -20.73 13.33
N ILE A 214 -12.50 -20.31 12.32
CA ILE A 214 -12.18 -21.09 11.12
C ILE A 214 -10.67 -21.17 11.00
N GLU A 215 -10.10 -22.33 11.30
CA GLU A 215 -8.69 -22.63 11.05
C GLU A 215 -8.55 -23.17 9.62
N VAL A 216 -7.77 -22.47 8.78
CA VAL A 216 -7.48 -22.93 7.41
C VAL A 216 -6.30 -23.89 7.47
N VAL A 217 -6.50 -25.13 7.02
CA VAL A 217 -5.51 -26.21 7.18
C VAL A 217 -4.60 -26.30 5.96
N GLU A 218 -5.17 -26.60 4.79
CA GLU A 218 -4.41 -26.80 3.55
C GLU A 218 -5.30 -26.54 2.32
N PRO A 219 -4.71 -26.15 1.18
CA PRO A 219 -5.45 -26.04 -0.08
C PRO A 219 -5.87 -27.43 -0.57
N VAL A 220 -7.10 -27.51 -1.08
CA VAL A 220 -7.70 -28.72 -1.68
C VAL A 220 -7.58 -28.67 -3.21
N THR A 221 -7.50 -27.48 -3.78
CA THR A 221 -7.29 -27.25 -5.21
C THR A 221 -5.98 -26.51 -5.45
N GLU A 222 -5.51 -26.56 -6.70
CA GLU A 222 -4.38 -25.74 -7.17
C GLU A 222 -4.80 -25.00 -8.45
N ASN A 223 -5.61 -23.97 -8.28
CA ASN A 223 -6.13 -23.13 -9.35
C ASN A 223 -5.13 -22.02 -9.68
N ARG A 224 -4.81 -21.86 -10.96
CA ARG A 224 -3.90 -20.79 -11.40
C ARG A 224 -4.57 -19.43 -11.58
N ASN A 225 -5.86 -19.42 -11.89
CA ASN A 225 -6.60 -18.22 -12.30
C ASN A 225 -7.86 -17.98 -11.46
N ALA A 226 -7.97 -18.66 -10.32
CA ALA A 226 -9.09 -18.57 -9.40
C ALA A 226 -8.59 -18.88 -8.00
N LEU A 227 -9.36 -18.49 -6.98
CA LEU A 227 -9.09 -18.88 -5.61
C LEU A 227 -9.12 -20.40 -5.45
N ASP A 228 -8.31 -20.89 -4.51
CA ASP A 228 -8.34 -22.27 -4.10
C ASP A 228 -9.49 -22.54 -3.14
N SER A 229 -9.97 -23.78 -3.14
CA SER A 229 -10.77 -24.30 -2.03
C SER A 229 -9.82 -24.79 -0.93
N TYR A 230 -10.24 -24.71 0.33
CA TYR A 230 -9.40 -25.08 1.47
C TYR A 230 -10.12 -26.05 2.40
N ALA A 231 -9.35 -26.99 2.96
CA ALA A 231 -9.79 -27.79 4.09
C ALA A 231 -9.73 -26.91 5.34
N ILE A 232 -10.78 -26.93 6.15
CA ILE A 232 -10.90 -26.10 7.33
C ILE A 232 -11.31 -26.91 8.56
N LYS A 233 -10.98 -26.38 9.74
CA LYS A 233 -11.60 -26.79 11.00
C LYS A 233 -12.44 -25.64 11.53
N ARG A 234 -13.72 -25.89 11.73
CA ARG A 234 -14.67 -24.93 12.30
C ARG A 234 -14.84 -25.24 13.77
N CYS A 235 -14.54 -24.27 14.62
CA CYS A 235 -14.88 -24.31 16.03
C CYS A 235 -16.15 -23.48 16.21
N THR A 236 -17.24 -24.12 16.57
CA THR A 236 -18.49 -23.42 16.90
C THR A 236 -18.38 -22.73 18.26
N ALA A 237 -19.30 -21.82 18.56
CA ALA A 237 -19.35 -21.16 19.88
C ALA A 237 -19.46 -22.15 21.05
N ASP A 238 -20.00 -23.35 20.80
CA ASP A 238 -20.14 -24.42 21.79
C ASP A 238 -18.84 -25.24 22.00
N GLY A 239 -17.77 -24.93 21.25
CA GLY A 239 -16.46 -25.57 21.37
C GLY A 239 -16.30 -26.86 20.56
N ASP A 240 -17.31 -27.25 19.78
CA ASP A 240 -17.22 -28.40 18.89
C ASP A 240 -16.34 -28.08 17.68
N VAL A 241 -15.40 -28.98 17.37
CA VAL A 241 -14.51 -28.87 16.22
C VAL A 241 -15.01 -29.79 15.11
N VAL A 242 -15.41 -29.19 13.99
CA VAL A 242 -15.91 -29.90 12.81
C VAL A 242 -14.94 -29.68 11.65
N SER A 243 -14.48 -30.78 11.04
CA SER A 243 -13.75 -30.73 9.78
C SER A 243 -14.72 -30.48 8.62
N ASP A 244 -14.41 -29.49 7.81
CA ASP A 244 -15.25 -29.04 6.70
C ASP A 244 -14.36 -28.60 5.53
N GLN A 245 -14.96 -28.26 4.40
CA GLN A 245 -14.28 -27.68 3.25
C GLN A 245 -14.92 -26.35 2.89
N MET A 246 -14.11 -25.33 2.67
CA MET A 246 -14.55 -24.04 2.18
C MET A 246 -14.22 -23.95 0.69
N ASP A 247 -15.23 -23.87 -0.16
CA ASP A 247 -15.05 -23.69 -1.60
C ASP A 247 -14.67 -22.24 -1.95
N SER A 248 -14.16 -22.05 -3.17
CA SER A 248 -13.70 -20.74 -3.65
C SER A 248 -14.81 -19.69 -3.64
N SER A 249 -16.04 -20.04 -4.03
CA SER A 249 -17.18 -19.13 -4.01
C SER A 249 -17.53 -18.65 -2.61
N THR A 250 -17.49 -19.55 -1.62
CA THR A 250 -17.75 -19.22 -0.22
C THR A 250 -16.66 -18.32 0.34
N ILE A 251 -15.41 -18.50 -0.10
CA ILE A 251 -14.29 -17.64 0.29
C ILE A 251 -14.48 -16.24 -0.27
N VAL A 252 -14.77 -16.12 -1.57
CA VAL A 252 -15.04 -14.81 -2.20
C VAL A 252 -16.18 -14.12 -1.47
N ASP A 253 -17.31 -14.79 -1.29
CA ASP A 253 -18.49 -14.22 -0.64
C ASP A 253 -18.15 -13.69 0.76
N ARG A 254 -17.47 -14.48 1.60
CA ARG A 254 -17.08 -14.06 2.95
C ARG A 254 -16.07 -12.91 2.98
N ILE A 255 -15.14 -12.86 2.03
CA ILE A 255 -14.16 -11.77 1.92
C ILE A 255 -14.85 -10.47 1.47
N VAL A 256 -15.70 -10.54 0.46
CA VAL A 256 -16.44 -9.39 -0.08
C VAL A 256 -17.40 -8.85 0.96
N ASN A 257 -18.13 -9.72 1.66
CA ASN A 257 -19.02 -9.32 2.76
C ASN A 257 -18.25 -8.92 4.05
N ARG A 258 -16.91 -8.89 4.01
CA ARG A 258 -16.03 -8.47 5.11
C ARG A 258 -16.26 -9.24 6.41
N GLU A 259 -16.59 -10.52 6.28
CA GLU A 259 -17.00 -11.35 7.41
C GLU A 259 -15.81 -11.95 8.15
N LEU A 260 -14.60 -11.96 7.60
CA LEU A 260 -13.46 -12.65 8.19
C LEU A 260 -12.45 -11.66 8.76
N VAL A 261 -12.02 -11.87 10.00
CA VAL A 261 -10.88 -11.15 10.60
C VAL A 261 -9.86 -12.15 11.12
N VAL A 262 -8.57 -11.83 11.00
CA VAL A 262 -7.50 -12.68 11.51
C VAL A 262 -7.48 -12.65 13.03
N THR A 263 -7.41 -13.81 13.67
CA THR A 263 -7.34 -13.92 15.15
C THR A 263 -6.04 -14.55 15.63
N GLU A 264 -5.56 -15.58 14.95
CA GLU A 264 -4.31 -16.27 15.28
C GLU A 264 -3.60 -16.63 13.97
N GLN A 265 -2.31 -16.36 13.88
CA GLN A 265 -1.44 -16.83 12.80
C GLN A 265 -0.50 -17.85 13.43
N SER A 266 -0.48 -19.09 12.95
CA SER A 266 0.49 -20.06 13.45
C SER A 266 1.87 -19.64 12.98
N VAL A 267 2.65 -19.02 13.86
CA VAL A 267 4.09 -18.88 13.64
C VAL A 267 4.64 -20.30 13.67
N ASP A 268 5.06 -20.82 12.52
CA ASP A 268 5.86 -22.04 12.44
C ASP A 268 7.16 -21.81 13.22
N THR A 269 7.11 -21.96 14.55
CA THR A 269 8.29 -22.22 15.36
C THR A 269 8.77 -23.61 15.00
N THR A 270 9.51 -23.68 13.89
CA THR A 270 10.40 -24.79 13.60
C THR A 270 11.41 -24.83 14.75
N THR A 271 11.09 -25.65 15.75
CA THR A 271 12.02 -25.94 16.84
C THR A 271 13.16 -26.74 16.21
N PRO A 272 14.43 -26.29 16.28
CA PRO A 272 15.51 -27.09 15.75
C PRO A 272 15.59 -28.37 16.57
N ALA A 273 15.45 -29.51 15.91
CA ALA A 273 15.68 -30.81 16.51
C ALA A 273 17.09 -30.84 17.12
N LYS A 274 17.17 -31.25 18.39
CA LYS A 274 18.41 -31.52 19.10
C LYS A 274 19.06 -32.81 18.61
#